data_AF-A0A936K9Y4-F1
#
_entry.id   AF-A0A936K9Y4-F1
#
_cell.length_a   1.000
_cell.length_b   1.000
_cell.length_c   1.000
_cell.angle_alpha   90.00
_cell.angle_beta   90.00
_cell.angle_gamma   90.00
#
_symmetry.space_group_name_H-M   'P 1'
#
loop_
_entity.id
_entity.type
_entity.pdbx_description
1 polymer ?
#
loop_
_entity_poly.entity_id
_entity_poly.type
_entity_poly.pdbx_seq_one_letter_code
_entity_poly.pdbx_strand_id
1 'polypeptide(L)'
;MNMNSNRIVPVILSGGSGTRLWPMSTPECPKQFLPLAGEDTMFVQTLDRCADAECFAPPMIVANARHADLIDMQLGGRAASLLLEPCARNTAPAIALAALEAGEAPMLVMPSDQVIADVDAFHRAIALAMPLVEQGWLVTFGITPDKPETGYGYIQVGEALRPGVHQVARFIEKPDRVRAEAMLAQGGHAWNGGIFLFRADAFLSALGAHAPEMLEAVTRAMDQAERAGNRILPDSAAFAGSPSDSIDYAVMEKAGRVAVVPVAMGWTDLGSWDALYEIAKTDAAGNAVKGPVELVSGSGNLVQSDGIAIALSGVDDLIVIAHGNRVMILPRGQSQDVKKFTQ
;
A
#
# COMPACT_ATOMS: atom_id res chain seq x y z
N MET A 1 -3.32 29.64 -20.64
CA MET A 1 -2.86 29.16 -19.31
C MET A 1 -3.31 27.71 -19.21
N ASN A 2 -2.36 26.76 -19.20
CA ASN A 2 -2.68 25.34 -19.19
C ASN A 2 -3.38 24.97 -17.88
N MET A 3 -4.62 24.49 -17.95
CA MET A 3 -5.36 23.95 -16.80
C MET A 3 -4.78 22.63 -16.23
N ASN A 4 -3.64 22.16 -16.75
CA ASN A 4 -3.07 20.85 -16.41
C ASN A 4 -1.92 20.89 -15.37
N SER A 5 -1.40 22.05 -14.99
CA SER A 5 -0.15 22.14 -14.21
C SER A 5 -0.28 21.99 -12.69
N ASN A 6 -1.45 21.64 -12.15
CA ASN A 6 -1.65 21.54 -10.69
C ASN A 6 -2.37 20.27 -10.18
N ARG A 7 -2.67 19.31 -11.07
CA ARG A 7 -3.30 18.05 -10.64
C ARG A 7 -2.26 17.09 -10.09
N ILE A 8 -2.64 16.36 -9.04
CA ILE A 8 -1.81 15.34 -8.44
C ILE A 8 -1.92 14.07 -9.29
N VAL A 9 -0.80 13.45 -9.65
CA VAL A 9 -0.79 12.17 -10.36
C VAL A 9 -0.82 11.04 -9.33
N PRO A 10 -1.88 10.21 -9.27
CA PRO A 10 -1.85 9.02 -8.43
C PRO A 10 -0.85 8.01 -9.00
N VAL A 11 0.03 7.50 -8.14
CA VAL A 11 0.98 6.43 -8.47
C VAL A 11 0.62 5.23 -7.60
N ILE A 12 0.05 4.20 -8.21
CA ILE A 12 -0.41 3.01 -7.49
C ILE A 12 0.62 1.90 -7.64
N LEU A 13 1.24 1.51 -6.52
CA LEU A 13 2.23 0.43 -6.47
C LEU A 13 1.51 -0.91 -6.30
N SER A 14 1.62 -1.77 -7.31
CA SER A 14 0.98 -3.09 -7.37
C SER A 14 1.97 -4.21 -7.70
N GLY A 15 3.15 -4.19 -7.06
CA GLY A 15 4.19 -5.21 -7.24
C GLY A 15 4.13 -6.41 -6.27
N GLY A 16 3.27 -6.37 -5.26
CA GLY A 16 3.22 -7.39 -4.20
C GLY A 16 2.69 -8.75 -4.67
N SER A 17 3.32 -9.84 -4.23
CA SER A 17 2.88 -11.23 -4.49
C SER A 17 1.72 -11.68 -3.59
N GLY A 18 1.45 -10.95 -2.50
CA GLY A 18 0.21 -11.06 -1.73
C GLY A 18 -0.06 -12.38 -1.01
N THR A 19 0.91 -13.28 -0.79
CA THR A 19 0.67 -14.68 -0.34
C THR A 19 0.21 -14.88 1.12
N ARG A 20 0.16 -13.81 1.93
CA ARG A 20 -0.15 -13.90 3.38
C ARG A 20 -1.63 -14.21 3.67
N LEU A 21 -2.50 -14.11 2.68
CA LEU A 21 -3.94 -14.41 2.79
C LEU A 21 -4.29 -15.67 2.00
N TRP A 22 -3.39 -16.64 1.98
CA TRP A 22 -3.69 -18.00 1.54
C TRP A 22 -4.83 -18.57 2.40
N PRO A 23 -5.77 -19.36 1.83
CA PRO A 23 -5.79 -19.91 0.48
C PRO A 23 -6.35 -19.00 -0.61
N MET A 24 -6.87 -17.82 -0.27
CA MET A 24 -7.48 -16.93 -1.25
C MET A 24 -6.46 -16.24 -2.17
N SER A 25 -5.35 -15.76 -1.60
CA SER A 25 -4.30 -15.12 -2.38
C SER A 25 -3.33 -16.11 -3.00
N THR A 26 -3.00 -15.92 -4.28
CA THR A 26 -1.98 -16.69 -5.02
C THR A 26 -1.01 -15.74 -5.74
N PRO A 27 0.15 -16.22 -6.22
CA PRO A 27 1.02 -15.40 -7.07
C PRO A 27 0.33 -14.87 -8.33
N GLU A 28 -0.66 -15.61 -8.85
CA GLU A 28 -1.47 -15.24 -10.03
C GLU A 28 -2.57 -14.24 -9.68
N CYS A 29 -3.17 -14.35 -8.48
CA CYS A 29 -4.16 -13.42 -7.96
C CYS A 29 -3.76 -12.90 -6.56
N PRO A 30 -2.86 -11.91 -6.49
CA PRO A 30 -2.46 -11.27 -5.24
C PRO A 30 -3.63 -10.61 -4.50
N LYS A 31 -3.46 -10.40 -3.19
CA LYS A 31 -4.53 -9.92 -2.30
C LYS A 31 -5.19 -8.60 -2.73
N GLN A 32 -4.47 -7.68 -3.37
CA GLN A 32 -5.03 -6.40 -3.82
C GLN A 32 -6.15 -6.56 -4.84
N PHE A 33 -6.18 -7.69 -5.55
CA PHE A 33 -7.15 -8.02 -6.58
C PHE A 33 -8.32 -8.86 -6.05
N LEU A 34 -8.38 -9.09 -4.74
CA LEU A 34 -9.44 -9.86 -4.08
C LEU A 34 -10.41 -8.95 -3.32
N PRO A 35 -11.73 -9.23 -3.34
CA PRO A 35 -12.73 -8.49 -2.58
C PRO A 35 -12.76 -8.96 -1.13
N LEU A 36 -11.68 -8.66 -0.40
CA LEU A 36 -11.49 -9.10 0.99
C LEU A 36 -12.22 -8.19 1.98
N ALA A 37 -12.06 -6.88 1.83
CA ALA A 37 -12.56 -5.86 2.73
C ALA A 37 -13.78 -5.11 2.13
N GLY A 38 -14.73 -5.86 1.58
CA GLY A 38 -15.93 -5.30 0.95
C GLY A 38 -16.36 -6.07 -0.29
N GLU A 39 -17.12 -5.37 -1.15
CA GLU A 39 -17.53 -5.86 -2.46
C GLU A 39 -16.44 -5.62 -3.52
N ASP A 40 -15.77 -4.47 -3.45
CA ASP A 40 -14.67 -4.11 -4.33
C ASP A 40 -13.31 -4.62 -3.83
N THR A 41 -12.38 -4.76 -4.77
CA THR A 41 -10.98 -5.10 -4.47
C THR A 41 -10.24 -3.89 -3.90
N MET A 42 -9.18 -4.11 -3.13
CA MET A 42 -8.38 -2.98 -2.59
C MET A 42 -7.75 -2.14 -3.70
N PHE A 43 -7.41 -2.77 -4.84
CA PHE A 43 -6.93 -2.06 -6.02
C PHE A 43 -8.00 -1.09 -6.56
N VAL A 44 -9.24 -1.55 -6.74
CA VAL A 44 -10.36 -0.69 -7.18
C VAL A 44 -10.66 0.40 -6.14
N GLN A 45 -10.71 0.05 -4.86
CA GLN A 45 -10.88 1.05 -3.79
C GLN A 45 -9.78 2.12 -3.83
N THR A 46 -8.54 1.76 -4.16
CA THR A 46 -7.43 2.72 -4.29
C THR A 46 -7.60 3.64 -5.49
N LEU A 47 -8.11 3.13 -6.61
CA LEU A 47 -8.47 3.96 -7.77
C LEU A 47 -9.59 4.96 -7.42
N ASP A 48 -10.62 4.50 -6.72
CA ASP A 48 -11.80 5.31 -6.40
C ASP A 48 -11.51 6.44 -5.41
N ARG A 49 -10.49 6.28 -4.54
CA ARG A 49 -9.97 7.37 -3.70
C ARG A 49 -9.43 8.55 -4.50
N CYS A 50 -9.11 8.37 -5.78
CA CYS A 50 -8.57 9.40 -6.66
C CYS A 50 -9.49 9.68 -7.88
N ALA A 51 -10.79 9.41 -7.76
CA ALA A 51 -11.73 9.57 -8.86
C ALA A 51 -12.07 11.04 -9.22
N ASP A 52 -11.82 11.99 -8.33
CA ASP A 52 -12.05 13.42 -8.59
C ASP A 52 -11.05 13.96 -9.63
N ALA A 53 -11.51 14.13 -10.87
CA ALA A 53 -10.70 14.57 -12.00
C ALA A 53 -10.26 16.04 -11.93
N GLU A 54 -10.87 16.85 -11.06
CA GLU A 54 -10.42 18.23 -10.80
C GLU A 54 -9.15 18.23 -9.94
N CYS A 55 -9.06 17.28 -9.00
CA CYS A 55 -7.91 17.14 -8.09
C CYS A 55 -6.81 16.23 -8.66
N PHE A 56 -7.20 15.13 -9.32
CA PHE A 56 -6.31 14.06 -9.73
C PHE A 56 -6.21 13.93 -11.25
N ALA A 57 -4.99 13.65 -11.72
CA ALA A 57 -4.76 13.19 -13.09
C ALA A 57 -5.08 11.68 -13.20
N PRO A 58 -5.19 11.13 -14.43
CA PRO A 58 -5.26 9.68 -14.61
C PRO A 58 -4.11 8.97 -13.88
N PRO A 59 -4.37 7.84 -13.20
CA PRO A 59 -3.36 7.15 -12.40
C PRO A 59 -2.28 6.50 -13.26
N MET A 60 -1.08 6.44 -12.70
CA MET A 60 0.00 5.56 -13.15
C MET A 60 0.05 4.33 -12.25
N ILE A 61 -0.08 3.15 -12.84
CA ILE A 61 -0.01 1.88 -12.13
C ILE A 61 1.39 1.30 -12.36
N VAL A 62 2.17 1.15 -11.29
CA VAL A 62 3.48 0.48 -11.35
C VAL A 62 3.28 -0.95 -10.86
N ALA A 63 3.48 -1.92 -11.74
CA ALA A 63 3.16 -3.31 -11.43
C ALA A 63 4.11 -4.28 -12.11
N ASN A 64 4.14 -5.52 -11.63
CA ASN A 64 4.81 -6.59 -12.36
C ASN A 64 4.08 -6.84 -13.70
N ALA A 65 4.84 -6.99 -14.79
CA ALA A 65 4.30 -7.28 -16.12
C ALA A 65 3.32 -8.48 -16.14
N ARG A 66 3.51 -9.46 -15.25
CA ARG A 66 2.64 -10.65 -15.13
C ARG A 66 1.19 -10.35 -14.72
N HIS A 67 0.92 -9.20 -14.11
CA HIS A 67 -0.41 -8.82 -13.62
C HIS A 67 -1.12 -7.81 -14.54
N ALA A 68 -0.52 -7.44 -15.67
CA ALA A 68 -1.03 -6.40 -16.57
C ALA A 68 -2.48 -6.65 -17.02
N ASP A 69 -2.81 -7.87 -17.44
CA ASP A 69 -4.16 -8.20 -17.93
C ASP A 69 -5.21 -8.19 -16.80
N LEU A 70 -4.81 -8.59 -15.59
CA LEU A 70 -5.68 -8.51 -14.40
C LEU A 70 -5.93 -7.06 -14.00
N ILE A 71 -4.91 -6.20 -14.09
CA ILE A 71 -5.03 -4.76 -13.86
C ILE A 71 -5.98 -4.13 -14.87
N ASP A 72 -5.83 -4.43 -16.16
CA ASP A 72 -6.72 -3.89 -17.21
C ASP A 72 -8.19 -4.29 -16.99
N MET A 73 -8.42 -5.54 -16.55
CA MET A 73 -9.76 -6.00 -16.17
C MET A 73 -10.34 -5.18 -15.02
N GLN A 74 -9.56 -4.90 -13.97
CA GLN A 74 -10.03 -4.14 -12.81
C GLN A 74 -10.09 -2.63 -13.04
N LEU A 75 -9.33 -2.10 -13.99
CA LEU A 75 -9.47 -0.71 -14.44
C LEU A 75 -10.86 -0.48 -15.06
N GLY A 76 -11.46 -1.49 -15.68
CA GLY A 76 -12.83 -1.40 -16.19
C GLY A 76 -13.03 -0.29 -17.23
N GLY A 77 -11.97 0.01 -18.01
CA GLY A 77 -11.98 1.09 -19.01
C GLY A 77 -11.59 2.48 -18.49
N ARG A 78 -11.26 2.62 -17.19
CA ARG A 78 -10.66 3.87 -16.66
C ARG A 78 -9.35 4.16 -17.38
N ALA A 79 -9.12 5.43 -17.73
CA ALA A 79 -7.84 5.85 -18.30
C ALA A 79 -6.74 5.73 -17.23
N ALA A 80 -5.66 5.01 -17.56
CA ALA A 80 -4.48 4.83 -16.71
C ALA A 80 -3.27 4.48 -17.57
N SER A 81 -2.08 4.80 -17.08
CA SER A 81 -0.81 4.32 -17.66
C SER A 81 -0.27 3.16 -16.84
N LEU A 82 0.25 2.12 -17.49
CA LEU A 82 0.83 0.94 -16.84
C LEU A 82 2.34 0.93 -17.05
N LEU A 83 3.09 1.17 -15.96
CA LEU A 83 4.53 1.00 -15.89
C LEU A 83 4.82 -0.43 -15.43
N LEU A 84 5.21 -1.28 -16.36
CA LEU A 84 5.35 -2.72 -16.12
C LEU A 84 6.79 -3.08 -15.77
N GLU A 85 7.06 -3.31 -14.50
CA GLU A 85 8.37 -3.72 -14.00
C GLU A 85 8.77 -5.08 -14.61
N PRO A 86 9.96 -5.19 -15.22
CA PRO A 86 10.45 -6.44 -15.81
C PRO A 86 10.92 -7.44 -14.73
N CYS A 87 11.31 -6.94 -13.56
CA CYS A 87 11.68 -7.75 -12.39
C CYS A 87 11.42 -6.96 -11.10
N ALA A 88 11.24 -7.64 -9.96
CA ALA A 88 11.02 -6.95 -8.69
C ALA A 88 12.31 -6.27 -8.18
N ARG A 89 12.24 -4.96 -7.92
CA ARG A 89 13.32 -4.16 -7.34
C ARG A 89 12.92 -3.33 -6.12
N ASN A 90 11.78 -3.66 -5.49
CA ASN A 90 11.21 -2.95 -4.33
C ASN A 90 10.73 -1.52 -4.69
N THR A 91 10.33 -0.72 -3.70
CA THR A 91 9.52 0.49 -3.94
C THR A 91 10.32 1.68 -4.50
N ALA A 92 11.60 1.86 -4.18
CA ALA A 92 12.34 3.02 -4.67
C ALA A 92 12.50 3.03 -6.21
N PRO A 93 12.94 1.92 -6.87
CA PRO A 93 13.01 1.86 -8.33
C PRO A 93 11.63 1.97 -9.00
N ALA A 94 10.60 1.36 -8.40
CA ALA A 94 9.23 1.44 -8.91
C ALA A 94 8.71 2.89 -8.93
N ILE A 95 8.94 3.65 -7.86
CA ILE A 95 8.56 5.06 -7.77
C ILE A 95 9.41 5.92 -8.70
N ALA A 96 10.69 5.57 -8.91
CA ALA A 96 11.56 6.28 -9.86
C ALA A 96 11.09 6.15 -11.31
N LEU A 97 10.58 4.98 -11.72
CA LEU A 97 9.94 4.81 -13.02
C LEU A 97 8.77 5.78 -13.19
N ALA A 98 7.89 5.86 -12.18
CA ALA A 98 6.74 6.76 -12.20
C ALA A 98 7.16 8.24 -12.19
N ALA A 99 8.17 8.60 -11.40
CA ALA A 99 8.68 9.97 -11.32
C ALA A 99 9.24 10.46 -12.67
N LEU A 100 9.99 9.61 -13.37
CA LEU A 100 10.51 9.94 -14.70
C LEU A 100 9.40 10.15 -15.73
N GLU A 101 8.30 9.39 -15.63
CA GLU A 101 7.13 9.55 -16.50
C GLU A 101 6.26 10.77 -16.12
N ALA A 102 6.18 11.11 -14.83
CA ALA A 102 5.35 12.19 -14.29
C ALA A 102 5.87 13.61 -14.60
N GLY A 103 7.15 13.76 -14.96
CA GLY A 103 7.79 15.06 -15.15
C GLY A 103 7.94 15.83 -13.83
N GLU A 104 7.36 17.04 -13.75
CA GLU A 104 7.45 17.90 -12.56
C GLU A 104 6.18 17.86 -11.67
N ALA A 105 5.19 17.02 -12.04
CA ALA A 105 3.92 16.97 -11.34
C ALA A 105 4.06 16.42 -9.89
N PRO A 106 3.21 16.87 -8.94
CA PRO A 106 3.03 16.19 -7.67
C PRO A 106 2.53 14.77 -7.89
N MET A 107 3.13 13.80 -7.20
CA MET A 107 2.75 12.39 -7.23
C MET A 107 2.24 11.95 -5.86
N LEU A 108 1.06 11.34 -5.83
CA LEU A 108 0.52 10.65 -4.66
C LEU A 108 0.80 9.16 -4.82
N VAL A 109 1.85 8.68 -4.16
CA VAL A 109 2.25 7.28 -4.18
C VAL A 109 1.44 6.50 -3.15
N MET A 110 0.73 5.47 -3.58
CA MET A 110 -0.12 4.63 -2.75
C MET A 110 0.12 3.14 -3.03
N PRO A 111 0.26 2.29 -2.00
CA PRO A 111 0.17 0.85 -2.16
C PRO A 111 -1.25 0.44 -2.56
N SER A 112 -1.38 -0.52 -3.48
CA SER A 112 -2.69 -0.99 -3.97
C SER A 112 -3.46 -1.89 -3.01
N ASP A 113 -2.86 -2.22 -1.88
CA ASP A 113 -3.21 -3.39 -1.07
C ASP A 113 -3.61 -3.01 0.37
N GLN A 114 -4.13 -1.79 0.52
CA GLN A 114 -4.53 -1.17 1.79
C GLN A 114 -5.98 -0.72 1.78
N VAL A 115 -6.58 -0.65 2.97
CA VAL A 115 -7.92 -0.11 3.19
C VAL A 115 -7.80 1.25 3.89
N ILE A 116 -8.59 2.22 3.43
CA ILE A 116 -8.77 3.53 4.04
C ILE A 116 -10.28 3.76 4.14
N ALA A 117 -10.81 3.79 5.36
CA ALA A 117 -12.25 3.89 5.59
C ALA A 117 -12.77 5.33 5.51
N ASP A 118 -11.97 6.33 5.93
CA ASP A 118 -12.34 7.75 5.88
C ASP A 118 -11.54 8.47 4.79
N VAL A 119 -12.08 8.42 3.55
CA VAL A 119 -11.47 9.04 2.36
C VAL A 119 -11.44 10.57 2.48
N ASP A 120 -12.43 11.18 3.14
CA ASP A 120 -12.45 12.63 3.33
C ASP A 120 -11.31 13.08 4.26
N ALA A 121 -11.00 12.32 5.32
CA ALA A 121 -9.84 12.57 6.17
C ALA A 121 -8.53 12.45 5.38
N PHE A 122 -8.43 11.47 4.50
CA PHE A 122 -7.27 11.31 3.62
C PHE A 122 -7.10 12.51 2.67
N HIS A 123 -8.18 12.97 2.03
CA HIS A 123 -8.15 14.15 1.15
C HIS A 123 -7.79 15.44 1.90
N ARG A 124 -8.31 15.63 3.12
CA ARG A 124 -7.90 16.74 3.98
C ARG A 124 -6.40 16.69 4.29
N ALA A 125 -5.86 15.51 4.57
CA ALA A 125 -4.43 15.33 4.81
C ALA A 125 -3.57 15.67 3.57
N ILE A 126 -4.02 15.25 2.38
CA ILE A 126 -3.37 15.62 1.10
C ILE A 126 -3.35 17.14 0.94
N ALA A 127 -4.49 17.81 1.13
CA ALA A 127 -4.59 19.27 1.00
C ALA A 127 -3.68 20.01 2.01
N LEU A 128 -3.54 19.49 3.23
CA LEU A 128 -2.63 20.04 4.24
C LEU A 128 -1.15 19.94 3.83
N ALA A 129 -0.78 18.85 3.15
CA ALA A 129 0.59 18.58 2.70
C ALA A 129 1.01 19.42 1.49
N MET A 130 0.08 19.71 0.56
CA MET A 130 0.38 20.28 -0.75
C MET A 130 1.30 21.53 -0.73
N PRO A 131 1.11 22.53 0.14
CA PRO A 131 2.00 23.69 0.13
C PRO A 131 3.47 23.40 0.49
N LEU A 132 3.74 22.30 1.22
CA LEU A 132 5.11 21.84 1.48
C LEU A 132 5.65 21.04 0.29
N VAL A 133 4.81 20.24 -0.36
CA VAL A 133 5.13 19.50 -1.58
C VAL A 133 5.57 20.43 -2.70
N GLU A 134 4.86 21.55 -2.87
CA GLU A 134 5.21 22.62 -3.82
C GLU A 134 6.59 23.22 -3.54
N GLN A 135 7.02 23.25 -2.27
CA GLN A 135 8.35 23.70 -1.84
C GLN A 135 9.43 22.61 -1.91
N GLY A 136 9.10 21.44 -2.48
CA GLY A 136 10.01 20.32 -2.66
C GLY A 136 10.23 19.46 -1.40
N TRP A 137 9.30 19.46 -0.45
CA TRP A 137 9.31 18.51 0.66
C TRP A 137 8.79 17.14 0.23
N LEU A 138 9.40 16.09 0.77
CA LEU A 138 8.92 14.72 0.65
C LEU A 138 7.98 14.42 1.81
N VAL A 139 6.68 14.32 1.54
CA VAL A 139 5.67 14.12 2.58
C VAL A 139 5.27 12.65 2.66
N THR A 140 5.10 12.15 3.89
CA THR A 140 4.48 10.85 4.18
C THR A 140 3.27 11.04 5.12
N PHE A 141 2.40 10.04 5.20
CA PHE A 141 1.21 10.05 6.03
C PHE A 141 1.38 9.08 7.20
N GLY A 142 1.39 9.65 8.42
CA GLY A 142 1.62 8.91 9.65
C GLY A 142 0.30 8.45 10.27
N ILE A 143 0.10 7.14 10.42
CA ILE A 143 -1.11 6.60 11.05
C ILE A 143 -0.92 6.60 12.57
N THR A 144 -1.95 7.00 13.32
CA THR A 144 -1.89 6.98 14.78
C THR A 144 -1.80 5.52 15.27
N PRO A 145 -0.75 5.13 16.01
CA PRO A 145 -0.63 3.78 16.55
C PRO A 145 -1.65 3.56 17.66
N ASP A 146 -2.38 2.45 17.61
CA ASP A 146 -3.31 2.02 18.67
C ASP A 146 -2.86 0.72 19.38
N LYS A 147 -1.87 0.02 18.82
CA LYS A 147 -1.24 -1.19 19.37
C LYS A 147 0.26 -1.22 19.11
N PRO A 148 1.05 -2.00 19.86
CA PRO A 148 2.49 -2.13 19.64
C PRO A 148 2.77 -3.09 18.46
N GLU A 149 2.40 -2.66 17.25
CA GLU A 149 2.62 -3.45 16.03
C GLU A 149 4.12 -3.54 15.71
N THR A 150 4.60 -4.74 15.38
CA THR A 150 6.02 -5.02 15.07
C THR A 150 6.25 -5.20 13.57
N GLY A 151 5.16 -5.41 12.80
CA GLY A 151 5.20 -5.56 11.36
C GLY A 151 5.27 -4.24 10.58
N TYR A 152 5.07 -3.10 11.24
CA TYR A 152 5.06 -1.78 10.62
C TYR A 152 6.35 -1.00 10.92
N GLY A 153 6.72 -0.12 9.99
CA GLY A 153 7.67 0.96 10.28
C GLY A 153 7.02 2.04 11.14
N TYR A 154 7.82 2.73 11.94
CA TYR A 154 7.40 3.87 12.76
C TYR A 154 8.14 5.12 12.30
N ILE A 155 7.46 6.26 12.46
CA ILE A 155 7.94 7.60 12.19
C ILE A 155 7.92 8.33 13.52
N GLN A 156 9.08 8.79 13.99
CA GLN A 156 9.10 9.74 15.09
C GLN A 156 8.72 11.12 14.56
N VAL A 157 7.64 11.67 15.11
CA VAL A 157 7.15 13.00 14.77
C VAL A 157 8.06 14.05 15.42
N GLY A 158 8.59 14.95 14.60
CA GLY A 158 9.47 16.04 15.03
C GLY A 158 8.74 17.37 15.16
N GLU A 159 9.51 18.43 15.01
CA GLU A 159 9.03 19.82 15.12
C GLU A 159 7.91 20.12 14.14
N ALA A 160 6.98 20.98 14.56
CA ALA A 160 5.90 21.43 13.69
C ALA A 160 6.47 22.35 12.59
N LEU A 161 6.25 21.98 11.33
CA LEU A 161 6.57 22.83 10.18
C LEU A 161 5.42 23.81 9.90
N ARG A 162 4.18 23.37 10.18
CA ARG A 162 2.94 24.14 10.11
C ARG A 162 1.83 23.39 10.87
N PRO A 163 0.65 24.00 11.10
CA PRO A 163 -0.46 23.29 11.73
C PRO A 163 -0.80 21.98 10.99
N GLY A 164 -0.72 20.86 11.71
CA GLY A 164 -1.02 19.53 11.18
C GLY A 164 0.08 18.86 10.35
N VAL A 165 1.23 19.50 10.14
CA VAL A 165 2.36 18.91 9.39
C VAL A 165 3.67 19.12 10.14
N HIS A 166 4.39 18.02 10.35
CA HIS A 166 5.59 17.97 11.17
C HIS A 166 6.78 17.52 10.35
N GLN A 167 7.98 17.85 10.79
CA GLN A 167 9.20 17.24 10.25
C GLN A 167 9.28 15.78 10.72
N VAL A 168 9.79 14.89 9.88
CA VAL A 168 10.18 13.56 10.34
C VAL A 168 11.49 13.66 11.11
N ALA A 169 11.50 13.25 12.38
CA ALA A 169 12.71 13.21 13.18
C ALA A 169 13.57 11.98 12.87
N ARG A 170 12.93 10.83 12.68
CA ARG A 170 13.57 9.57 12.24
C ARG A 170 12.52 8.55 11.79
N PHE A 171 12.94 7.60 10.96
CA PHE A 171 12.23 6.35 10.73
C PHE A 171 12.81 5.23 11.61
N ILE A 172 11.97 4.25 11.91
CA ILE A 172 12.29 3.09 12.73
C ILE A 172 11.60 1.89 12.08
N GLU A 173 12.35 1.05 11.37
CA GLU A 173 11.76 -0.11 10.70
C GLU A 173 11.50 -1.26 11.70
N LYS A 174 10.29 -1.81 11.65
CA LYS A 174 9.87 -3.08 12.28
C LYS A 174 10.52 -3.32 13.65
N PRO A 175 10.22 -2.47 14.65
CA PRO A 175 10.77 -2.60 15.99
C PRO A 175 10.38 -3.96 16.60
N ASP A 176 11.20 -4.43 17.55
CA ASP A 176 10.75 -5.50 18.44
C ASP A 176 9.57 -5.04 19.33
N ARG A 177 8.90 -6.00 19.96
CA ARG A 177 7.70 -5.73 20.78
C ARG A 177 7.97 -4.73 21.90
N VAL A 178 9.10 -4.87 22.60
CA VAL A 178 9.46 -4.01 23.74
C VAL A 178 9.60 -2.56 23.28
N ARG A 179 10.24 -2.36 22.13
CA ARG A 179 10.46 -1.04 21.55
C ARG A 179 9.17 -0.44 21.01
N ALA A 180 8.29 -1.25 20.41
CA ALA A 180 6.96 -0.81 19.98
C ALA A 180 6.07 -0.37 21.16
N GLU A 181 6.07 -1.12 22.27
CA GLU A 181 5.36 -0.76 23.50
C GLU A 181 5.88 0.53 24.10
N ALA A 182 7.19 0.70 24.15
CA ALA A 182 7.82 1.94 24.63
C ALA A 182 7.43 3.16 23.77
N MET A 183 7.41 3.03 22.44
CA MET A 183 7.02 4.11 21.54
C MET A 183 5.54 4.47 21.67
N LEU A 184 4.67 3.47 21.83
CA LEU A 184 3.24 3.69 22.06
C LEU A 184 3.01 4.44 23.38
N ALA A 185 3.68 4.02 24.46
CA ALA A 185 3.58 4.68 25.77
C ALA A 185 4.17 6.10 25.77
N GLN A 186 5.26 6.33 25.03
CA GLN A 186 5.89 7.64 24.91
C GLN A 186 5.03 8.63 24.11
N GLY A 187 4.24 8.14 23.14
CA GLY A 187 3.59 8.98 22.14
C GLY A 187 4.59 9.62 21.19
N GLY A 188 4.13 10.53 20.32
CA GLY A 188 4.99 11.22 19.35
C GLY A 188 5.53 10.31 18.23
N HIS A 189 4.93 9.14 18.04
CA HIS A 189 5.24 8.22 16.95
C HIS A 189 4.00 7.94 16.13
N ALA A 190 4.19 7.73 14.83
CA ALA A 190 3.15 7.31 13.90
C ALA A 190 3.61 6.06 13.14
N TRP A 191 2.69 5.21 12.69
CA TRP A 191 3.05 4.14 11.76
C TRP A 191 3.29 4.72 10.36
N ASN A 192 4.27 4.15 9.67
CA ASN A 192 4.50 4.40 8.26
C ASN A 192 3.50 3.60 7.42
N GLY A 193 2.53 4.29 6.84
CA GLY A 193 1.54 3.68 5.96
C GLY A 193 2.06 3.37 4.55
N GLY A 194 3.30 3.74 4.21
CA GLY A 194 3.84 3.56 2.85
C GLY A 194 3.16 4.43 1.80
N ILE A 195 2.46 5.49 2.22
CA ILE A 195 1.84 6.48 1.34
C ILE A 195 2.71 7.73 1.35
N PHE A 196 2.98 8.28 0.17
CA PHE A 196 3.85 9.43 0.00
C PHE A 196 3.25 10.46 -0.95
N LEU A 197 3.59 11.73 -0.73
CA LEU A 197 3.21 12.83 -1.60
C LEU A 197 4.40 13.76 -1.79
N PHE A 198 4.83 13.93 -3.04
CA PHE A 198 5.95 14.80 -3.40
C PHE A 198 5.94 15.15 -4.88
N ARG A 199 6.63 16.23 -5.27
CA ARG A 199 6.91 16.47 -6.68
C ARG A 199 7.91 15.44 -7.21
N ALA A 200 7.69 14.98 -8.43
CA ALA A 200 8.54 13.98 -9.07
C ALA A 200 10.01 14.45 -9.19
N ASP A 201 10.25 15.70 -9.54
CA ASP A 201 11.60 16.29 -9.60
C ASP A 201 12.30 16.34 -8.23
N ALA A 202 11.57 16.68 -7.16
CA ALA A 202 12.09 16.69 -5.80
C ALA A 202 12.50 15.28 -5.34
N PHE A 203 11.67 14.27 -5.67
CA PHE A 203 12.01 12.87 -5.41
C PHE A 203 13.23 12.41 -6.20
N LEU A 204 13.28 12.67 -7.51
CA LEU A 204 14.42 12.30 -8.35
C LEU A 204 15.71 12.99 -7.89
N SER A 205 15.64 14.24 -7.46
CA SER A 205 16.78 14.96 -6.88
C SER A 205 17.30 14.30 -5.60
N ALA A 206 16.38 13.92 -4.68
CA ALA A 206 16.75 13.21 -3.46
C ALA A 206 17.32 11.81 -3.76
N LEU A 207 16.73 11.10 -4.73
CA LEU A 207 17.23 9.81 -5.18
C LEU A 207 18.63 9.92 -5.78
N GLY A 208 18.89 10.92 -6.62
CA GLY A 208 20.21 11.17 -7.18
C GLY A 208 21.26 11.50 -6.11
N ALA A 209 20.87 12.16 -5.02
CA ALA A 209 21.78 12.47 -3.92
C ALA A 209 22.11 11.25 -3.04
N HIS A 210 21.18 10.31 -2.88
CA HIS A 210 21.29 9.23 -1.89
C HIS A 210 21.42 7.82 -2.46
N ALA A 211 21.04 7.62 -3.73
CA ALA A 211 21.10 6.37 -4.48
C ALA A 211 21.33 6.64 -6.00
N PRO A 212 22.43 7.31 -6.39
CA PRO A 212 22.65 7.71 -7.79
C PRO A 212 22.66 6.51 -8.77
N GLU A 213 23.25 5.38 -8.37
CA GLU A 213 23.27 4.16 -9.20
C GLU A 213 21.85 3.65 -9.55
N MET A 214 20.90 3.83 -8.63
CA MET A 214 19.49 3.50 -8.85
C MET A 214 18.87 4.45 -9.88
N LEU A 215 19.06 5.76 -9.71
CA LEU A 215 18.55 6.75 -10.65
C LEU A 215 19.12 6.53 -12.06
N GLU A 216 20.42 6.27 -12.18
CA GLU A 216 21.08 6.00 -13.47
C GLU A 216 20.55 4.73 -14.15
N ALA A 217 20.37 3.64 -13.40
CA ALA A 217 19.82 2.40 -13.95
C ALA A 217 18.38 2.57 -14.43
N VAL A 218 17.53 3.20 -13.62
CA VAL A 218 16.11 3.41 -13.95
C VAL A 218 15.95 4.40 -15.12
N THR A 219 16.77 5.46 -15.18
CA THR A 219 16.78 6.41 -16.31
C THR A 219 17.14 5.69 -17.61
N ARG A 220 18.22 4.91 -17.63
CA ARG A 220 18.60 4.12 -18.82
C ARG A 220 17.54 3.13 -19.25
N ALA A 221 16.80 2.56 -18.29
CA ALA A 221 15.71 1.65 -18.58
C ALA A 221 14.52 2.37 -19.23
N MET A 222 14.21 3.58 -18.76
CA MET A 222 13.13 4.41 -19.32
C MET A 222 13.47 5.03 -20.68
N ASP A 223 14.73 5.42 -20.91
CA ASP A 223 15.20 5.94 -22.21
C ASP A 223 15.05 4.90 -23.33
N GLN A 224 15.15 3.62 -22.98
CA GLN A 224 15.04 2.48 -23.89
C GLN A 224 13.69 1.74 -23.78
N ALA A 225 12.71 2.33 -23.07
CA ALA A 225 11.44 1.67 -22.81
C ALA A 225 10.63 1.44 -24.10
N GLU A 226 10.02 0.26 -24.20
CA GLU A 226 8.99 -0.02 -25.19
C GLU A 226 7.67 0.62 -24.76
N ARG A 227 7.01 1.34 -25.69
CA ARG A 227 5.75 2.02 -25.43
C ARG A 227 4.69 1.53 -26.40
N ALA A 228 3.64 0.93 -25.87
CA ALA A 228 2.54 0.36 -26.64
C ALA A 228 1.20 0.79 -26.01
N GLY A 229 0.53 1.76 -26.62
CA GLY A 229 -0.71 2.32 -26.08
C GLY A 229 -0.47 2.99 -24.72
N ASN A 230 -1.14 2.50 -23.68
CA ASN A 230 -0.98 2.96 -22.30
C ASN A 230 0.05 2.16 -21.48
N ARG A 231 0.70 1.16 -22.09
CA ARG A 231 1.69 0.31 -21.43
C ARG A 231 3.11 0.80 -21.75
N ILE A 232 3.93 0.88 -20.72
CA ILE A 232 5.34 1.27 -20.77
C ILE A 232 6.14 0.15 -20.13
N LEU A 233 7.03 -0.46 -20.92
CA LEU A 233 7.90 -1.54 -20.48
C LEU A 233 9.34 -1.02 -20.45
N PRO A 234 9.92 -0.73 -19.28
CA PRO A 234 11.32 -0.34 -19.16
C PRO A 234 12.23 -1.43 -19.69
N ASP A 235 13.40 -1.05 -20.24
CA ASP A 235 14.38 -2.03 -20.70
C ASP A 235 14.79 -2.96 -19.55
N SER A 236 14.65 -4.26 -19.80
CA SER A 236 14.80 -5.30 -18.80
C SER A 236 16.22 -5.39 -18.25
N ALA A 237 17.23 -5.30 -19.14
CA ALA A 237 18.63 -5.43 -18.74
C ALA A 237 19.10 -4.21 -17.93
N ALA A 238 18.75 -3.00 -18.36
CA ALA A 238 19.05 -1.77 -17.65
C ALA A 238 18.36 -1.73 -16.27
N PHE A 239 17.07 -2.06 -16.20
CA PHE A 239 16.33 -2.05 -14.94
C PHE A 239 16.82 -3.12 -13.97
N ALA A 240 17.19 -4.31 -14.48
CA ALA A 240 17.83 -5.34 -13.68
C ALA A 240 19.18 -4.90 -13.10
N GLY A 241 19.85 -3.90 -13.66
CA GLY A 241 21.04 -3.30 -13.07
C GLY A 241 20.78 -2.40 -11.85
N SER A 242 19.52 -2.02 -11.58
CA SER A 242 19.17 -1.19 -10.43
C SER A 242 19.36 -1.95 -9.10
N PRO A 243 19.96 -1.32 -8.08
CA PRO A 243 19.84 -1.80 -6.70
C PRO A 243 18.37 -2.01 -6.32
N SER A 244 18.13 -2.98 -5.43
CA SER A 244 16.78 -3.30 -4.93
C SER A 244 16.65 -2.80 -3.50
N ASP A 245 15.94 -1.69 -3.31
CA ASP A 245 15.75 -1.08 -1.98
C ASP A 245 14.39 -0.37 -1.88
N SER A 246 13.87 -0.19 -0.66
CA SER A 246 12.62 0.55 -0.46
C SER A 246 12.88 2.05 -0.50
N ILE A 247 11.85 2.84 -0.81
CA ILE A 247 11.93 4.30 -0.75
C ILE A 247 12.29 4.80 0.65
N ASP A 248 11.83 4.11 1.68
CA ASP A 248 12.10 4.44 3.08
C ASP A 248 13.61 4.51 3.34
N TYR A 249 14.34 3.47 2.93
CA TYR A 249 15.80 3.37 3.11
C TYR A 249 16.61 4.12 2.07
N ALA A 250 16.18 4.06 0.80
CA ALA A 250 16.92 4.69 -0.28
C ALA A 250 16.90 6.22 -0.17
N VAL A 251 15.77 6.79 0.30
CA VAL A 251 15.51 8.23 0.25
C VAL A 251 15.02 8.78 1.59
N MET A 252 13.90 8.29 2.13
CA MET A 252 13.19 9.00 3.21
C MET A 252 14.00 9.11 4.51
N GLU A 253 14.81 8.09 4.84
CA GLU A 253 15.69 8.11 6.02
C GLU A 253 16.86 9.09 5.90
N LYS A 254 17.23 9.46 4.67
CA LYS A 254 18.47 10.19 4.36
C LYS A 254 18.20 11.64 3.94
N ALA A 255 17.04 11.90 3.36
CA ALA A 255 16.69 13.20 2.83
C ALA A 255 16.47 14.24 3.93
N GLY A 256 16.98 15.46 3.74
CA GLY A 256 16.88 16.54 4.73
C GLY A 256 15.52 17.24 4.80
N ARG A 257 14.64 17.05 3.80
CA ARG A 257 13.32 17.70 3.71
C ARG A 257 12.20 16.67 3.68
N VAL A 258 12.02 15.98 4.79
CA VAL A 258 10.97 14.98 4.96
C VAL A 258 9.97 15.44 6.00
N ALA A 259 8.69 15.38 5.66
CA ALA A 259 7.59 15.77 6.52
C ALA A 259 6.57 14.63 6.68
N VAL A 260 5.85 14.65 7.80
CA VAL A 260 4.77 13.71 8.11
C VAL A 260 3.49 14.49 8.42
N VAL A 261 2.38 14.00 7.86
CA VAL A 261 1.03 14.41 8.24
C VAL A 261 0.41 13.30 9.08
N PRO A 262 0.29 13.49 10.41
CA PRO A 262 -0.48 12.57 11.24
C PRO A 262 -1.94 12.54 10.77
N VAL A 263 -2.47 11.35 10.50
CA VAL A 263 -3.83 11.17 9.97
C VAL A 263 -4.53 9.97 10.62
N ALA A 264 -5.79 10.18 10.97
CA ALA A 264 -6.72 9.12 11.39
C ALA A 264 -7.75 8.93 10.26
N MET A 265 -7.56 7.90 9.45
CA MET A 265 -8.37 7.64 8.26
C MET A 265 -8.93 6.21 8.18
N GLY A 266 -8.94 5.50 9.31
CA GLY A 266 -9.32 4.07 9.37
C GLY A 266 -8.45 3.22 8.45
N TRP A 267 -7.13 3.41 8.54
CA TRP A 267 -6.16 2.73 7.69
C TRP A 267 -5.83 1.32 8.20
N THR A 268 -5.68 0.37 7.30
CA THR A 268 -5.08 -0.94 7.59
C THR A 268 -4.33 -1.49 6.36
N ASP A 269 -3.21 -2.17 6.60
CA ASP A 269 -2.43 -2.85 5.55
C ASP A 269 -3.01 -4.20 5.11
N LEU A 270 -4.06 -4.67 5.79
CA LEU A 270 -4.69 -5.99 5.62
C LEU A 270 -3.65 -7.12 5.45
N GLY A 271 -2.64 -7.13 6.33
CA GLY A 271 -1.49 -8.03 6.24
C GLY A 271 -1.73 -9.46 6.72
N SER A 272 -2.88 -9.75 7.34
CA SER A 272 -3.23 -11.04 7.95
C SER A 272 -4.74 -11.26 8.03
N TRP A 273 -5.16 -12.50 8.29
CA TRP A 273 -6.57 -12.82 8.52
C TRP A 273 -7.11 -12.19 9.82
N ASP A 274 -6.26 -12.05 10.83
CA ASP A 274 -6.59 -11.29 12.05
C ASP A 274 -6.92 -9.83 11.73
N ALA A 275 -6.13 -9.17 10.88
CA ALA A 275 -6.40 -7.81 10.44
C ALA A 275 -7.71 -7.70 9.63
N LEU A 276 -8.06 -8.74 8.87
CA LEU A 276 -9.35 -8.79 8.18
C LEU A 276 -10.52 -8.92 9.16
N TYR A 277 -10.37 -9.74 10.21
CA TYR A 277 -11.39 -9.88 11.25
C TYR A 277 -11.65 -8.55 11.99
N GLU A 278 -10.59 -7.80 12.30
CA GLU A 278 -10.69 -6.50 13.00
C GLU A 278 -11.59 -5.48 12.27
N ILE A 279 -11.65 -5.54 10.94
CA ILE A 279 -12.48 -4.64 10.11
C ILE A 279 -13.79 -5.27 9.62
N ALA A 280 -14.00 -6.55 9.90
CA ALA A 280 -15.16 -7.27 9.42
C ALA A 280 -16.42 -6.90 10.21
N LYS A 281 -17.56 -6.93 9.54
CA LYS A 281 -18.86 -6.87 10.21
C LYS A 281 -19.11 -8.19 10.93
N THR A 282 -19.34 -8.13 12.24
CA THR A 282 -19.62 -9.28 13.08
C THR A 282 -21.08 -9.37 13.50
N ASP A 283 -21.52 -10.58 13.83
CA ASP A 283 -22.80 -10.83 14.51
C ASP A 283 -22.71 -10.53 16.02
N ALA A 284 -23.80 -10.79 16.75
CA ALA A 284 -23.86 -10.56 18.21
C ALA A 284 -22.89 -11.43 19.03
N ALA A 285 -22.43 -12.56 18.47
CA ALA A 285 -21.43 -13.45 19.08
C ALA A 285 -20.01 -13.15 18.59
N GLY A 286 -19.81 -12.08 17.82
CA GLY A 286 -18.51 -11.70 17.29
C GLY A 286 -18.05 -12.56 16.11
N ASN A 287 -18.92 -13.31 15.44
CA ASN A 287 -18.54 -14.06 14.25
C ASN A 287 -18.61 -13.18 12.99
N ALA A 288 -17.55 -13.19 12.19
CA ALA A 288 -17.48 -12.58 10.86
C ALA A 288 -17.65 -13.66 9.80
N VAL A 289 -18.73 -13.60 9.02
CA VAL A 289 -19.14 -14.70 8.13
C VAL A 289 -19.37 -14.21 6.71
N LYS A 290 -18.79 -14.89 5.72
CA LYS A 290 -18.98 -14.62 4.29
C LYS A 290 -19.14 -15.94 3.52
N GLY A 291 -20.22 -16.07 2.75
CA GLY A 291 -20.49 -17.25 1.92
C GLY A 291 -21.42 -18.29 2.57
N PRO A 292 -21.49 -19.52 2.02
CA PRO A 292 -22.40 -20.57 2.49
C PRO A 292 -21.93 -21.18 3.80
N VAL A 293 -22.28 -20.54 4.93
CA VAL A 293 -21.84 -20.92 6.27
C VAL A 293 -23.03 -21.07 7.21
N GLU A 294 -23.06 -22.15 7.97
CA GLU A 294 -24.00 -22.40 9.06
C GLU A 294 -23.25 -22.43 10.40
N LEU A 295 -23.65 -21.57 11.33
CA LEU A 295 -23.08 -21.48 12.68
C LEU A 295 -24.16 -21.83 13.69
N VAL A 296 -24.00 -22.96 14.38
CA VAL A 296 -24.97 -23.44 15.39
C VAL A 296 -24.64 -22.88 16.78
N SER A 297 -23.36 -22.88 17.14
CA SER A 297 -22.84 -22.28 18.38
C SER A 297 -21.35 -21.97 18.24
N GLY A 298 -20.89 -20.92 18.91
CA GLY A 298 -19.51 -20.43 18.81
C GLY A 298 -19.43 -18.91 18.73
N SER A 299 -18.25 -18.37 19.00
CA SER A 299 -18.01 -16.93 19.09
C SER A 299 -16.63 -16.55 18.55
N GLY A 300 -16.49 -15.30 18.10
CA GLY A 300 -15.19 -14.77 17.67
C GLY A 300 -14.60 -15.40 16.40
N ASN A 301 -15.39 -16.14 15.61
CA ASN A 301 -14.87 -16.84 14.42
C ASN A 301 -14.82 -15.92 13.18
N LEU A 302 -13.81 -16.09 12.33
CA LEU A 302 -13.79 -15.60 10.96
C LEU A 302 -14.03 -16.78 10.02
N VAL A 303 -15.14 -16.79 9.29
CA VAL A 303 -15.48 -17.87 8.35
C VAL A 303 -15.74 -17.31 6.97
N GLN A 304 -14.94 -17.71 5.98
CA GLN A 304 -15.14 -17.31 4.60
C GLN A 304 -15.15 -18.51 3.67
N SER A 305 -16.10 -18.52 2.74
CA SER A 305 -16.18 -19.51 1.68
C SER A 305 -16.65 -18.88 0.38
N ASP A 306 -16.06 -19.30 -0.73
CA ASP A 306 -16.46 -18.95 -2.10
C ASP A 306 -17.39 -19.98 -2.76
N GLY A 307 -17.77 -21.04 -2.04
CA GLY A 307 -18.73 -22.03 -2.57
C GLY A 307 -18.83 -23.33 -1.76
N ILE A 308 -17.78 -23.72 -1.03
CA ILE A 308 -17.84 -24.89 -0.13
C ILE A 308 -18.73 -24.58 1.07
N ALA A 309 -19.80 -25.35 1.30
CA ALA A 309 -20.63 -25.18 2.49
C ALA A 309 -19.83 -25.54 3.76
N ILE A 310 -19.84 -24.65 4.76
CA ILE A 310 -19.15 -24.85 6.05
C ILE A 310 -20.17 -24.85 7.18
N ALA A 311 -20.10 -25.84 8.07
CA ALA A 311 -20.90 -25.87 9.29
C ALA A 311 -19.98 -25.90 10.52
N LEU A 312 -20.20 -24.98 11.47
CA LEU A 312 -19.44 -24.90 12.72
C LEU A 312 -20.38 -24.97 13.93
N SER A 313 -19.95 -25.68 14.97
CA SER A 313 -20.67 -25.79 16.24
C SER A 313 -19.69 -26.02 17.39
N GLY A 314 -19.83 -25.25 18.46
CA GLY A 314 -19.05 -25.38 19.70
C GLY A 314 -17.59 -24.99 19.55
N VAL A 315 -17.25 -24.13 18.58
CA VAL A 315 -15.89 -23.66 18.34
C VAL A 315 -15.82 -22.15 18.42
N ASP A 316 -14.76 -21.66 19.06
CA ASP A 316 -14.52 -20.24 19.31
C ASP A 316 -13.17 -19.82 18.73
N ASP A 317 -13.07 -18.55 18.35
CA ASP A 317 -11.83 -17.90 17.94
C ASP A 317 -11.06 -18.66 16.83
N LEU A 318 -11.77 -19.18 15.83
CA LEU A 318 -11.17 -19.80 14.65
C LEU A 318 -11.23 -18.90 13.42
N ILE A 319 -10.19 -18.99 12.59
CA ILE A 319 -10.17 -18.53 11.20
C ILE A 319 -10.35 -19.77 10.32
N VAL A 320 -11.46 -19.82 9.58
CA VAL A 320 -11.84 -20.91 8.68
C VAL A 320 -12.07 -20.34 7.28
N ILE A 321 -11.14 -20.62 6.37
CA ILE A 321 -11.18 -20.07 5.00
C ILE A 321 -11.23 -21.23 4.00
N ALA A 322 -12.30 -21.31 3.24
CA ALA A 322 -12.43 -22.21 2.08
C ALA A 322 -12.34 -21.39 0.79
N HIS A 323 -11.44 -21.79 -0.10
CA HIS A 323 -11.29 -21.18 -1.42
C HIS A 323 -10.91 -22.24 -2.45
N GLY A 324 -11.71 -22.36 -3.50
CA GLY A 324 -11.51 -23.38 -4.53
C GLY A 324 -11.51 -24.80 -3.92
N ASN A 325 -10.36 -25.49 -3.99
CA ASN A 325 -10.19 -26.84 -3.46
C ASN A 325 -9.36 -26.90 -2.16
N ARG A 326 -9.14 -25.75 -1.50
CA ARG A 326 -8.33 -25.64 -0.29
C ARG A 326 -9.17 -25.12 0.87
N VAL A 327 -8.93 -25.68 2.04
CA VAL A 327 -9.50 -25.21 3.30
C VAL A 327 -8.37 -24.97 4.28
N MET A 328 -8.39 -23.82 4.92
CA MET A 328 -7.46 -23.44 5.96
C MET A 328 -8.22 -23.22 7.26
N ILE A 329 -7.71 -23.81 8.34
CA ILE A 329 -8.25 -23.64 9.68
C ILE A 329 -7.09 -23.31 10.61
N LEU A 330 -7.19 -22.19 11.33
CA LEU A 330 -6.19 -21.80 12.33
C LEU A 330 -6.84 -21.01 13.47
N PRO A 331 -6.27 -21.02 14.69
CA PRO A 331 -6.75 -20.17 15.76
C PRO A 331 -6.53 -18.68 15.46
N ARG A 332 -7.51 -17.84 15.77
CA ARG A 332 -7.40 -16.37 15.75
C ARG A 332 -6.24 -15.94 16.65
N GLY A 333 -5.47 -14.96 16.19
CA GLY A 333 -4.19 -14.54 16.78
C GLY A 333 -2.97 -15.29 16.24
N GLN A 334 -3.14 -16.33 15.42
CA GLN A 334 -2.03 -17.11 14.84
C GLN A 334 -1.91 -16.95 13.32
N SER A 335 -2.43 -15.87 12.72
CA SER A 335 -2.39 -15.69 11.26
C SER A 335 -0.97 -15.64 10.65
N GLN A 336 0.07 -15.43 11.45
CA GLN A 336 1.46 -15.50 10.95
C GLN A 336 1.85 -16.92 10.48
N ASP A 337 1.16 -17.95 11.00
CA ASP A 337 1.41 -19.35 10.67
C ASP A 337 1.00 -19.71 9.24
N VAL A 338 0.22 -18.87 8.54
CA VAL A 338 -0.12 -19.05 7.13
C VAL A 338 1.13 -19.27 6.27
N LYS A 339 2.25 -18.60 6.61
CA LYS A 339 3.54 -18.73 5.92
C LYS A 339 4.11 -20.15 5.95
N LYS A 340 3.66 -21.01 6.87
CA LYS A 340 4.09 -22.42 6.98
C LYS A 340 3.43 -23.30 5.90
N PHE A 341 2.32 -22.87 5.31
CA PHE A 341 1.58 -23.61 4.29
C PHE A 341 1.92 -23.19 2.86
N THR A 342 2.57 -22.04 2.70
CA THR A 342 2.89 -21.40 1.41
C THR A 342 4.38 -21.47 1.05
N GLN A 343 5.18 -22.16 1.84
CA GLN A 343 6.61 -22.41 1.57
C GLN A 343 6.80 -23.62 0.67
#